data_AF-A0A0C2WCF0-F1
#
_entry.id   AF-A0A0C2WCF0-F1
#
_cell.length_a   1.000
_cell.length_b   1.000
_cell.length_c   1.000
_cell.angle_alpha   90.00
_cell.angle_beta   90.00
_cell.angle_gamma   90.00
#
_symmetry.space_group_name_H-M   'P 1'
#
loop_
_entity.id
_entity.type
_entity.pdbx_description
1 polymer ?
#
loop_
_entity_poly.entity_id
_entity_poly.type
_entity_poly.pdbx_seq_one_letter_code
_entity_poly.pdbx_strand_id
1 'polypeptide(L)'
;PSFYRYLQAQDAETQASGRDELYQALETLASLFERAEKELGTDKNVRKYLGLWVEDGELSLADVMVVPWILRATNALKYYRGFELPTGDKFDAWVHRLLNHPSVKATCSTKQLYINAYERYAFNRPNTSQVANAINTGKGLP
;
A
#
# COMPACT_ATOMS: atom_id res chain seq x y z
N PRO A 1 4.59 -6.49 -9.09
CA PRO A 1 4.41 -5.32 -8.20
C PRO A 1 5.64 -5.13 -7.31
N SER A 2 6.06 -3.88 -7.08
CA SER A 2 7.22 -3.54 -6.24
C SER A 2 7.11 -4.15 -4.83
N PHE A 3 5.91 -4.21 -4.25
CA PHE A 3 5.64 -4.90 -2.98
C PHE A 3 6.24 -6.31 -2.91
N TYR A 4 5.96 -7.17 -3.89
CA TYR A 4 6.43 -8.56 -3.86
C TYR A 4 7.91 -8.67 -4.21
N ARG A 5 8.42 -7.84 -5.13
CA ARG A 5 9.85 -7.77 -5.43
C ARG A 5 10.63 -7.41 -4.16
N TYR A 6 10.18 -6.40 -3.42
CA TYR A 6 10.79 -6.00 -2.17
C TYR A 6 10.67 -7.09 -1.09
N LEU A 7 9.47 -7.61 -0.87
CA LEU A 7 9.24 -8.62 0.17
C LEU A 7 10.02 -9.91 -0.08
N GLN A 8 10.11 -10.37 -1.33
CA GLN A 8 10.74 -11.65 -1.67
C GLN A 8 12.25 -11.55 -1.88
N ALA A 9 12.79 -10.36 -2.17
CA ALA A 9 14.22 -10.15 -2.33
C ALA A 9 14.98 -10.60 -1.08
N GLN A 10 16.07 -11.34 -1.30
CA GLN A 10 16.96 -11.84 -0.24
C GLN A 10 18.28 -11.07 -0.21
N ASP A 11 18.70 -10.49 -1.34
CA ASP A 11 19.84 -9.60 -1.45
C ASP A 11 19.46 -8.14 -1.15
N ALA A 12 20.42 -7.38 -0.63
CA ALA A 12 20.20 -6.01 -0.17
C ALA A 12 19.90 -5.03 -1.32
N GLU A 13 20.50 -5.25 -2.50
CA GLU A 13 20.34 -4.37 -3.66
C GLU A 13 18.92 -4.42 -4.21
N THR A 14 18.39 -5.62 -4.44
CA THR A 14 17.01 -5.82 -4.92
C THR A 14 15.99 -5.37 -3.87
N GLN A 15 16.29 -5.56 -2.58
CA GLN A 15 15.45 -5.02 -1.50
C GLN A 15 15.40 -3.49 -1.54
N ALA A 16 16.54 -2.81 -1.68
CA ALA A 16 16.60 -1.35 -1.76
C ALA A 16 15.83 -0.84 -2.99
N SER A 17 16.06 -1.43 -4.17
CA SER A 17 15.34 -1.07 -5.39
C SER A 17 13.82 -1.25 -5.25
N GLY A 18 13.37 -2.39 -4.73
CA GLY A 18 11.94 -2.64 -4.52
C GLY A 18 11.31 -1.73 -3.48
N ARG A 19 12.05 -1.37 -2.42
CA ARG A 19 11.64 -0.39 -1.41
C ARG A 19 11.43 0.98 -2.05
N ASP A 20 12.41 1.45 -2.81
CA ASP A 20 12.41 2.80 -3.38
C ASP A 20 11.30 2.95 -4.43
N GLU A 21 11.08 1.94 -5.27
CA GLU A 21 9.96 1.93 -6.20
C GLU A 21 8.59 1.94 -5.51
N LEU A 22 8.42 1.18 -4.42
CA LEU A 22 7.17 1.19 -3.66
C LEU A 22 6.94 2.54 -2.98
N TYR A 23 7.99 3.10 -2.37
CA TYR A 23 7.94 4.41 -1.74
C TYR A 23 7.57 5.49 -2.76
N GLN A 24 8.25 5.50 -3.92
CA GLN A 24 7.97 6.44 -5.01
C GLN A 24 6.55 6.30 -5.56
N ALA A 25 5.99 5.08 -5.62
CA ALA A 25 4.61 4.88 -6.06
C ALA A 25 3.60 5.49 -5.07
N LEU A 26 3.86 5.43 -3.76
CA LEU A 26 3.02 6.03 -2.73
C LEU A 26 3.12 7.57 -2.74
N GLU A 27 4.32 8.13 -2.90
CA GLU A 27 4.54 9.56 -3.11
C GLU A 27 3.82 10.06 -4.36
N THR A 28 3.92 9.32 -5.46
CA THR A 28 3.22 9.65 -6.70
C THR A 28 1.71 9.66 -6.49
N LEU A 29 1.16 8.68 -5.78
CA LEU A 29 -0.26 8.65 -5.44
C LEU A 29 -0.68 9.87 -4.60
N ALA A 30 0.11 10.23 -3.59
CA ALA A 30 -0.14 11.43 -2.78
C ALA A 30 -0.16 12.69 -3.66
N SER A 31 0.82 12.85 -4.54
CA SER A 31 0.89 14.01 -5.45
C SER A 31 -0.30 14.07 -6.42
N LEU A 32 -0.84 12.92 -6.84
CA LEU A 32 -2.03 12.86 -7.69
C LEU A 32 -3.27 13.31 -6.92
N PHE A 33 -3.41 12.94 -5.64
CA PHE A 33 -4.49 13.44 -4.81
C PHE A 33 -4.38 14.95 -4.56
N GLU A 34 -3.19 15.46 -4.27
CA GLU A 34 -2.94 16.90 -4.11
C GLU A 34 -3.29 17.68 -5.38
N ARG A 35 -2.87 17.16 -6.54
CA ARG A 35 -3.19 17.75 -7.83
C ARG A 35 -4.70 17.75 -8.08
N ALA A 36 -5.36 16.62 -7.88
CA ALA A 36 -6.81 16.51 -8.07
C ALA A 36 -7.55 17.51 -7.17
N GLU A 37 -7.14 17.63 -5.92
CA GLU A 37 -7.71 18.61 -4.99
C GLU A 37 -7.53 20.06 -5.44
N LYS A 38 -6.34 20.41 -5.95
CA LYS A 38 -6.06 21.75 -6.49
C LYS A 38 -6.92 22.05 -7.72
N GLU A 39 -7.09 21.08 -8.61
CA GLU A 39 -7.89 21.23 -9.84
C GLU A 39 -9.39 21.33 -9.55
N LEU A 40 -9.91 20.64 -8.52
CA LEU A 40 -11.32 20.72 -8.11
C LEU A 40 -11.63 21.94 -7.21
N GLY A 41 -10.62 22.60 -6.65
CA GLY A 41 -10.77 23.81 -5.85
C GLY A 41 -11.44 23.58 -4.49
N THR A 42 -12.23 24.56 -4.04
CA THR A 42 -12.84 24.59 -2.69
C THR A 42 -14.32 24.19 -2.67
N ASP A 43 -14.91 23.77 -3.79
CA ASP A 43 -16.32 23.38 -3.83
C ASP A 43 -16.55 22.06 -3.08
N LYS A 44 -17.25 22.16 -1.94
CA LYS A 44 -17.56 21.00 -1.10
C LYS A 44 -18.37 19.92 -1.84
N ASN A 45 -19.19 20.28 -2.82
CA ASN A 45 -20.00 19.31 -3.57
C ASN A 45 -19.16 18.40 -4.46
N VAL A 46 -17.97 18.87 -4.85
CA VAL A 46 -17.06 18.16 -5.75
C VAL A 46 -15.92 17.51 -4.96
N ARG A 47 -15.43 18.17 -3.90
CA ARG A 47 -14.33 17.66 -3.06
C ARG A 47 -14.62 16.33 -2.38
N LYS A 48 -15.89 16.00 -2.10
CA LYS A 48 -16.27 14.70 -1.53
C LYS A 48 -15.86 13.51 -2.40
N TYR A 49 -15.67 13.73 -3.71
CA TYR A 49 -15.22 12.69 -4.65
C TYR A 49 -13.70 12.44 -4.63
N LEU A 50 -12.92 13.22 -3.87
CA LEU A 50 -11.48 12.98 -3.64
C LEU A 50 -11.22 11.80 -2.70
N GLY A 51 -12.26 11.11 -2.26
CA GLY A 51 -12.09 10.00 -1.36
C GLY A 51 -11.76 10.45 0.06
N LEU A 52 -11.22 9.53 0.84
CA LEU A 52 -10.76 9.81 2.20
C LEU A 52 -9.52 10.72 2.25
N TRP A 53 -8.99 11.16 1.10
CA TRP A 53 -7.89 12.13 1.03
C TRP A 53 -8.23 13.44 1.75
N VAL A 54 -9.51 13.84 1.72
CA VAL A 54 -10.04 15.00 2.43
C VAL A 54 -10.89 14.57 3.63
N GLU A 55 -11.04 15.45 4.62
CA GLU A 55 -11.69 15.13 5.90
C GLU A 55 -13.17 14.73 5.76
N ASP A 56 -13.93 15.47 4.96
CA ASP A 56 -15.36 15.23 4.69
C ASP A 56 -15.59 14.31 3.47
N GLY A 57 -14.56 13.56 3.08
CA GLY A 57 -14.61 12.69 1.91
C GLY A 57 -15.34 11.37 2.19
N GLU A 58 -15.95 10.81 1.15
CA GLU A 58 -16.55 9.47 1.20
C GLU A 58 -15.57 8.42 0.68
N LEU A 59 -15.64 7.18 1.15
CA LEU A 59 -14.78 6.11 0.67
C LEU A 59 -14.86 5.98 -0.87
N SER A 60 -13.77 6.25 -1.56
CA SER A 60 -13.71 6.22 -3.03
C SER A 60 -13.17 4.90 -3.58
N LEU A 61 -13.29 4.72 -4.90
CA LEU A 61 -12.64 3.59 -5.57
C LEU A 61 -11.11 3.64 -5.42
N ALA A 62 -10.49 4.83 -5.43
CA ALA A 62 -9.04 4.95 -5.22
C ALA A 62 -8.62 4.42 -3.83
N ASP A 63 -9.38 4.76 -2.79
CA ASP A 63 -9.19 4.26 -1.42
C ASP A 63 -9.33 2.73 -1.37
N VAL A 64 -10.39 2.18 -1.97
CA VAL A 64 -10.65 0.73 -2.03
C VAL A 64 -9.53 -0.02 -2.75
N MET A 65 -8.98 0.57 -3.82
CA MET A 65 -7.90 -0.06 -4.60
C MET A 65 -6.56 -0.04 -3.85
N VAL A 66 -6.28 1.00 -3.06
CA VAL A 66 -4.99 1.15 -2.37
C VAL A 66 -4.97 0.56 -0.97
N VAL A 67 -6.11 0.49 -0.26
CA VAL A 67 -6.14 0.03 1.13
C VAL A 67 -5.53 -1.36 1.37
N PRO A 68 -5.67 -2.37 0.49
CA PRO A 68 -5.02 -3.66 0.71
C PRO A 68 -3.49 -3.54 0.68
N TRP A 69 -2.95 -2.60 -0.10
CA TRP A 69 -1.50 -2.37 -0.18
C TRP A 69 -0.97 -1.62 1.04
N ILE A 70 -1.70 -0.62 1.53
CA ILE A 70 -1.36 0.06 2.80
C ILE A 70 -1.36 -0.95 3.95
N LEU A 71 -2.41 -1.77 4.07
CA LEU A 71 -2.49 -2.83 5.11
C LEU A 71 -1.32 -3.82 5.03
N ARG A 72 -0.94 -4.24 3.82
CA ARG A 72 0.20 -5.14 3.63
C ARG A 72 1.53 -4.46 3.95
N ALA A 73 1.68 -3.17 3.64
CA ALA A 73 2.87 -2.40 3.95
C ALA A 73 3.05 -2.23 5.47
N THR A 74 2.00 -1.77 6.17
CA THR A 74 2.04 -1.52 7.63
C THR A 74 2.10 -2.78 8.48
N ASN A 75 1.74 -3.94 7.91
CA ASN A 75 1.81 -5.23 8.59
C ASN A 75 3.02 -6.05 8.13
N ALA A 76 3.00 -6.54 6.88
CA ALA A 76 3.98 -7.51 6.40
C ALA A 76 5.34 -6.87 6.10
N LEU A 77 5.39 -5.78 5.32
CA LEU A 77 6.68 -5.14 5.01
C LEU A 77 7.31 -4.48 6.24
N LYS A 78 6.51 -3.85 7.10
CA LYS A 78 7.02 -3.33 8.37
C LYS A 78 7.65 -4.44 9.23
N TYR A 79 6.99 -5.60 9.34
CA TYR A 79 7.50 -6.71 10.12
C TYR A 79 8.75 -7.37 9.52
N TYR A 80 8.72 -7.71 8.23
CA TYR A 80 9.79 -8.49 7.59
C TYR A 80 10.93 -7.67 7.01
N ARG A 81 10.72 -6.37 6.78
CA ARG A 81 11.66 -5.50 6.06
C ARG A 81 11.85 -4.11 6.69
N GLY A 82 11.18 -3.82 7.81
CA GLY A 82 11.30 -2.52 8.48
C GLY A 82 10.80 -1.35 7.64
N PHE A 83 9.91 -1.60 6.68
CA PHE A 83 9.38 -0.55 5.81
C PHE A 83 8.52 0.44 6.61
N GLU A 84 8.77 1.72 6.40
CA GLU A 84 7.94 2.82 6.88
C GLU A 84 7.29 3.51 5.67
N LEU A 85 6.05 3.94 5.85
CA LEU A 85 5.33 4.69 4.82
C LEU A 85 5.94 6.09 4.65
N PRO A 86 5.65 6.77 3.52
CA PRO A 86 5.75 8.22 3.45
C PRO A 86 5.08 8.91 4.63
N THR A 87 5.60 10.06 5.02
CA THR A 87 5.10 10.85 6.16
C THR A 87 4.76 12.27 5.73
N GLY A 88 3.86 12.92 6.45
CA GLY A 88 3.41 14.27 6.20
C GLY A 88 1.96 14.44 6.60
N ASP A 89 1.62 15.59 7.19
CA ASP A 89 0.32 15.83 7.87
C ASP A 89 -0.89 15.31 7.10
N LYS A 90 -0.92 15.55 5.78
CA LYS A 90 -2.04 15.16 4.94
C LYS A 90 -2.05 13.67 4.61
N PHE A 91 -0.90 13.11 4.28
CA PHE A 91 -0.75 11.69 3.98
C PHE A 91 -1.04 10.85 5.22
N ASP A 92 -0.49 11.25 6.37
CA ASP A 92 -0.72 10.61 7.66
C ASP A 92 -2.20 10.65 8.06
N ALA A 93 -2.85 11.80 7.89
CA ALA A 93 -4.29 11.94 8.16
C ALA A 93 -5.13 11.08 7.20
N TRP A 94 -4.76 10.98 5.92
CA TRP A 94 -5.41 10.12 4.95
C TRP A 94 -5.26 8.63 5.31
N VAL A 95 -4.03 8.17 5.60
CA VAL A 95 -3.76 6.79 6.04
C VAL A 95 -4.54 6.49 7.32
N HIS A 96 -4.60 7.43 8.26
CA HIS A 96 -5.38 7.28 9.48
C HIS A 96 -6.87 7.08 9.17
N ARG A 97 -7.47 7.93 8.34
CA ARG A 97 -8.88 7.80 7.93
C ARG A 97 -9.12 6.47 7.21
N LEU A 98 -8.24 6.11 6.29
CA LEU A 98 -8.32 4.89 5.50
C LEU A 98 -8.34 3.62 6.39
N LEU A 99 -7.36 3.50 7.29
CA LEU A 99 -7.25 2.33 8.16
C LEU A 99 -8.30 2.29 9.28
N ASN A 100 -8.90 3.43 9.61
CA ASN A 100 -9.96 3.51 10.60
C ASN A 100 -11.38 3.45 10.04
N HIS A 101 -11.54 3.50 8.71
CA HIS A 101 -12.85 3.46 8.07
C HIS A 101 -13.62 2.17 8.40
N PRO A 102 -14.91 2.22 8.78
CA PRO A 102 -15.69 1.05 9.19
C PRO A 102 -15.67 -0.11 8.18
N SER A 103 -15.86 0.18 6.89
CA SER A 103 -15.84 -0.83 5.83
C SER A 103 -14.47 -1.50 5.66
N VAL A 104 -13.38 -0.77 5.93
CA VAL A 104 -12.02 -1.32 5.86
C VAL A 104 -11.78 -2.25 7.05
N LYS A 105 -12.13 -1.83 8.26
CA LYS A 105 -12.04 -2.66 9.46
C LYS A 105 -12.88 -3.94 9.36
N ALA A 106 -14.07 -3.86 8.77
CA ALA A 106 -14.98 -4.99 8.61
C ALA A 106 -14.49 -6.04 7.59
N THR A 107 -13.52 -5.69 6.73
CA THR A 107 -13.04 -6.55 5.63
C THR A 107 -11.58 -6.97 5.77
N CYS A 108 -10.85 -6.42 6.75
CA CYS A 108 -9.45 -6.73 6.96
C CYS A 108 -9.24 -7.90 7.93
N SER A 109 -8.22 -8.70 7.67
CA SER A 109 -7.73 -9.71 8.60
C SER A 109 -6.91 -9.11 9.73
N THR A 110 -6.68 -9.88 10.80
CA THR A 110 -5.80 -9.44 11.89
C THR A 110 -4.35 -9.29 11.41
N LYS A 111 -3.59 -8.41 12.08
CA LYS A 111 -2.15 -8.21 11.79
C LYS A 111 -1.35 -9.51 11.80
N GLN A 112 -1.61 -10.40 12.76
CA GLN A 112 -0.92 -11.69 12.84
C GLN A 112 -1.22 -12.58 11.63
N LEU A 113 -2.48 -12.59 11.16
CA LEU A 113 -2.84 -13.36 9.98
C LEU A 113 -2.12 -12.84 8.72
N TYR A 114 -1.95 -11.52 8.59
CA TYR A 114 -1.11 -10.94 7.53
C TYR A 114 0.34 -11.42 7.65
N ILE A 115 0.97 -11.31 8.81
CA ILE A 115 2.36 -11.75 9.00
C ILE A 115 2.51 -13.22 8.59
N ASN A 116 1.66 -14.10 9.14
CA ASN A 116 1.70 -15.53 8.85
C ASN A 116 1.48 -15.84 7.36
N ALA A 117 0.52 -15.17 6.71
CA ALA A 117 0.22 -15.38 5.30
C ALA A 117 1.37 -14.98 4.36
N TYR A 118 2.19 -14.01 4.78
CA TYR A 118 3.29 -13.47 3.99
C TYR A 118 4.66 -14.08 4.29
N GLU A 119 4.79 -14.88 5.36
CA GLU A 119 6.05 -15.51 5.78
C GLU A 119 6.78 -16.24 4.64
N ARG A 120 6.06 -17.07 3.88
CA ARG A 120 6.63 -17.85 2.78
C ARG A 120 7.26 -16.99 1.69
N TYR A 121 6.70 -15.80 1.45
CA TYR A 121 7.22 -14.85 0.49
C TYR A 121 8.44 -14.13 1.08
N ALA A 122 8.38 -13.73 2.36
CA ALA A 122 9.48 -13.04 3.03
C ALA A 122 10.79 -13.84 3.03
N PHE A 123 10.70 -15.17 3.16
CA PHE A 123 11.84 -16.09 3.10
C PHE A 123 12.07 -16.70 1.72
N ASN A 124 11.35 -16.24 0.70
CA ASN A 124 11.39 -16.74 -0.68
C ASN A 124 11.46 -18.28 -0.79
N ARG A 125 10.61 -18.98 -0.03
CA ARG A 125 10.65 -20.44 0.01
C ARG A 125 10.21 -21.00 -1.35
N PRO A 126 11.02 -21.87 -2.00
CA PRO A 126 10.72 -22.37 -3.34
C PRO A 126 9.43 -23.20 -3.35
N ASN A 127 8.74 -23.21 -4.49
CA ASN A 127 7.54 -24.03 -4.74
C ASN A 127 6.35 -23.79 -3.79
N THR A 128 6.25 -22.60 -3.19
CA THR A 128 5.15 -22.27 -2.25
C THR A 128 4.04 -21.39 -2.84
N SER A 129 4.25 -20.78 -4.02
CA SER A 129 3.26 -19.92 -4.69
C SER A 129 3.61 -19.65 -6.15
N GLN A 130 2.61 -19.60 -7.04
CA GLN A 130 2.78 -19.15 -8.43
C GLN A 130 3.24 -17.68 -8.49
N VAL A 131 2.79 -16.84 -7.54
CA VAL A 131 3.23 -15.45 -7.42
C VAL A 131 4.73 -15.37 -7.10
N ALA A 132 5.24 -16.25 -6.23
CA ALA A 132 6.67 -16.28 -5.91
C ALA A 132 7.51 -16.65 -7.14
N ASN A 133 7.09 -17.68 -7.87
CA ASN A 133 7.76 -18.11 -9.09
C ASN A 133 7.74 -17.02 -10.17
N ALA A 134 6.62 -16.31 -10.33
CA ALA A 134 6.52 -15.22 -11.31
C ALA A 134 7.48 -14.07 -10.99
N ILE A 135 7.54 -13.64 -9.72
CA ILE A 135 8.44 -12.56 -9.29
C ILE A 135 9.91 -12.96 -9.43
N ASN A 136 10.28 -14.18 -9.01
CA ASN A 136 11.64 -14.70 -9.17
C ASN A 136 12.09 -14.81 -10.64
N THR A 137 11.14 -14.93 -11.58
CA THR A 137 11.43 -14.99 -13.02
C THR A 137 11.22 -13.66 -13.75
N GLY A 138 10.99 -12.57 -13.01
CA GLY A 138 10.79 -11.23 -13.58
C GLY A 138 9.46 -11.02 -14.31
N LYS A 139 8.47 -11.90 -14.09
CA LYS A 139 7.15 -11.86 -14.73
C LYS A 139 6.12 -11.11 -13.88
N GLY A 140 5.03 -10.67 -14.52
CA GLY A 140 3.86 -10.07 -13.86
C GLY A 140 3.13 -11.04 -12.93
N LEU A 141 2.17 -10.54 -12.14
CA LEU A 141 1.33 -11.42 -11.32
C LEU A 141 0.51 -12.36 -12.24
N PRO A 142 0.42 -13.66 -11.91
CA PRO A 142 -0.49 -14.59 -12.59
C PRO A 142 -1.96 -14.28 -12.30
#